data_AF-A0AAW2TDG6-F1
#
_entry.id   AF-A0AAW2TDG6-F1
#
_cell.length_a   1.000
_cell.length_b   1.000
_cell.length_c   1.000
_cell.angle_alpha   90.00
_cell.angle_beta   90.00
_cell.angle_gamma   90.00
#
_symmetry.space_group_name_H-M   'P 1'
#
loop_
_entity.id
_entity.type
_entity.pdbx_description
1 polymer ?
#
loop_
_entity_poly.entity_id
_entity_poly.type
_entity_poly.pdbx_seq_one_letter_code
_entity_poly.pdbx_strand_id
1 'polypeptide(L)'
;MESIEGCHAESFGRLPYYAKIVLANHERSVVTLQCDVDESESIPHAPVFKIFFLDLSALRMGSWRGVVLFWECKESWGFFFENLSNMLGGFSYDKPWTFMSDRQKEVCKAYLCQFQRQFAGAALKKYFWQAAKSYNAAGFNFALHKIKELKPAAYDWLLKIHAEMWSRHAFDERLKNDHVTNNISKSFNHWVGDLRSKPVLTLVDGLRTKLMCRLQQRKLKGLKISGDLVPNVVKELNKIKEESRKCHLLVAGEHEFEKRVFGVCDSRFSKENYMKAYSYCIHPVPDPTFWPQDLEVEPTNLLPPIVRRMPGRPKKNRRKEPGEAHNIVRRSNMVRCKVSNDLGHNKRTCHVI
;
A
#
# COMPACT_ATOMS: atom_id res chain seq x y z
N MET A 1 17.29 24.58 17.27
CA MET A 1 17.32 23.21 17.84
C MET A 1 17.56 22.26 16.67
N GLU A 2 18.73 22.42 16.04
CA GLU A 2 19.14 21.81 14.77
C GLU A 2 20.57 21.30 14.95
N SER A 3 20.78 20.05 15.38
CA SER A 3 22.10 19.37 15.34
C SER A 3 22.12 17.89 15.77
N ILE A 4 21.02 17.11 15.66
CA ILE A 4 21.02 15.70 16.18
C ILE A 4 20.74 14.64 15.10
N GLU A 5 20.50 15.01 13.85
CA GLU A 5 20.48 14.04 12.75
C GLU A 5 21.84 14.11 12.03
N GLY A 6 22.75 13.19 12.33
CA GLY A 6 24.05 13.06 11.65
C GLY A 6 23.91 12.95 10.13
N CYS A 7 25.01 13.08 9.38
CA CYS A 7 24.91 13.13 7.92
C CYS A 7 24.33 11.81 7.35
N HIS A 8 23.69 11.87 6.17
CA HIS A 8 23.11 10.67 5.53
C HIS A 8 24.11 9.51 5.43
N ALA A 9 25.41 9.80 5.23
CA ALA A 9 26.47 8.80 5.16
C ALA A 9 26.75 8.13 6.53
N GLU A 10 26.87 8.91 7.62
CA GLU A 10 27.11 8.40 8.98
C GLU A 10 26.01 7.43 9.45
N SER A 11 24.77 7.63 8.98
CA SER A 11 23.65 6.77 9.35
C SER A 11 23.79 5.31 8.85
N PHE A 12 24.60 5.06 7.80
CA PHE A 12 24.88 3.70 7.31
C PHE A 12 25.82 2.94 8.25
N GLY A 13 26.88 3.59 8.76
CA GLY A 13 27.80 2.99 9.73
C GLY A 13 27.13 2.53 11.04
N ARG A 14 25.94 3.06 11.35
CA ARG A 14 25.16 2.69 12.54
C ARG A 14 24.20 1.51 12.32
N LEU A 15 23.95 1.08 11.08
CA LEU A 15 23.04 -0.02 10.77
C LEU A 15 23.46 -1.38 11.38
N PRO A 16 24.76 -1.76 11.38
CA PRO A 16 25.23 -3.00 12.01
C PRO A 16 24.94 -3.05 13.53
N TYR A 17 25.19 -1.95 14.24
CA TYR A 17 24.83 -1.78 15.65
C TYR A 17 23.32 -1.90 15.85
N TYR A 18 22.53 -1.15 15.08
CA TYR A 18 21.07 -1.21 15.16
C TYR A 18 20.55 -2.63 14.93
N ALA A 19 21.10 -3.38 13.96
CA ALA A 19 20.73 -4.76 13.70
C ALA A 19 20.95 -5.66 14.92
N LYS A 20 22.12 -5.57 15.56
CA LYS A 20 22.44 -6.31 16.78
C LYS A 20 21.52 -5.96 17.95
N ILE A 21 21.23 -4.66 18.16
CA ILE A 21 20.30 -4.22 19.20
C ILE A 21 18.88 -4.74 18.96
N VAL A 22 18.42 -4.78 17.71
CA VAL A 22 17.12 -5.36 17.37
C VAL A 22 17.11 -6.86 17.62
N LEU A 23 18.14 -7.60 17.23
CA LEU A 23 18.22 -9.04 17.46
C LEU A 23 18.29 -9.38 18.95
N ALA A 24 19.02 -8.59 19.75
CA ALA A 24 19.10 -8.77 21.20
C ALA A 24 17.76 -8.54 21.91
N ASN A 25 16.96 -7.58 21.43
CA ASN A 25 15.66 -7.25 22.05
C ASN A 25 14.49 -8.04 21.46
N HIS A 26 14.69 -8.79 20.37
CA HIS A 26 13.64 -9.50 19.66
C HIS A 26 14.17 -10.82 19.10
N GLU A 27 14.19 -11.87 19.91
CA GLU A 27 14.73 -13.20 19.54
C GLU A 27 14.14 -13.81 18.26
N ARG A 28 12.94 -13.37 17.85
CA ARG A 28 12.26 -13.87 16.65
C ARG A 28 12.43 -12.97 15.43
N SER A 29 13.05 -11.79 15.57
CA SER A 29 13.27 -10.89 14.44
C SER A 29 14.38 -11.44 13.55
N VAL A 30 14.28 -11.17 12.25
CA VAL A 30 15.32 -11.48 11.27
C VAL A 30 15.86 -10.17 10.75
N VAL A 31 17.18 -9.98 10.87
CA VAL A 31 17.87 -8.83 10.28
C VAL A 31 18.95 -9.33 9.36
N THR A 32 18.87 -8.94 8.08
CA THR A 32 19.89 -9.24 7.07
C THR A 32 20.48 -7.94 6.56
N LEU A 33 21.77 -7.74 6.77
CA LEU A 33 22.54 -6.65 6.21
C LEU A 33 23.52 -7.23 5.18
N GLN A 34 23.40 -6.78 3.93
CA GLN A 34 24.35 -7.13 2.88
C GLN A 34 25.18 -5.90 2.48
N CYS A 35 26.46 -6.16 2.25
CA CYS A 35 27.40 -5.19 1.71
C CYS A 35 28.14 -5.78 0.51
N ASP A 36 28.57 -4.91 -0.39
CA ASP A 36 29.50 -5.25 -1.45
C ASP A 36 30.92 -4.89 -0.98
N VAL A 37 31.86 -5.80 -1.18
CA VAL A 37 33.29 -5.58 -0.99
C VAL A 37 33.93 -5.72 -2.36
N ASP A 38 34.70 -4.73 -2.80
CA ASP A 38 35.44 -4.84 -4.05
C ASP A 38 36.69 -5.70 -3.79
N GLU A 39 36.57 -7.00 -4.05
CA GLU A 39 37.65 -7.97 -3.91
C GLU A 39 38.67 -7.91 -5.06
N SER A 40 38.43 -7.06 -6.08
CA SER A 40 39.27 -6.98 -7.28
C SER A 40 40.49 -6.05 -7.14
N GLU A 41 40.53 -5.24 -6.08
CA GLU A 41 41.64 -4.33 -5.79
C GLU A 41 42.56 -4.87 -4.68
N SER A 42 43.86 -4.58 -4.77
CA SER A 42 44.89 -5.07 -3.84
C SER A 42 44.79 -4.51 -2.41
N ILE A 43 43.92 -3.52 -2.20
CA ILE A 43 43.63 -2.92 -0.89
C ILE A 43 42.11 -3.06 -0.65
N PRO A 44 41.68 -3.81 0.38
CA PRO A 44 40.25 -3.97 0.65
C PRO A 44 39.61 -2.62 0.99
N HIS A 45 38.65 -2.20 0.17
CA HIS A 45 37.83 -1.02 0.42
C HIS A 45 36.83 -1.26 1.54
N ALA A 46 36.42 -0.19 2.22
CA ALA A 46 35.35 -0.27 3.19
C ALA A 46 34.04 -0.78 2.54
N PRO A 47 33.32 -1.70 3.19
CA PRO A 47 32.13 -2.33 2.62
C PRO A 47 31.06 -1.29 2.29
N VAL A 48 30.45 -1.44 1.11
CA VAL A 48 29.40 -0.54 0.63
C VAL A 48 28.03 -1.13 0.90
N PHE A 49 27.14 -0.35 1.49
CA PHE A 49 25.76 -0.76 1.75
C PHE A 49 25.05 -1.22 0.48
N LYS A 50 24.45 -2.41 0.52
CA LYS A 50 23.64 -2.96 -0.56
C LYS A 50 22.17 -3.04 -0.17
N ILE A 51 21.87 -3.80 0.89
CA ILE A 51 20.50 -4.11 1.29
C ILE A 51 20.40 -4.20 2.82
N PHE A 52 19.30 -3.65 3.36
CA PHE A 52 18.88 -3.88 4.74
C PHE A 52 17.49 -4.53 4.74
N PHE A 53 17.41 -5.72 5.31
CA PHE A 53 16.17 -6.44 5.54
C PHE A 53 15.90 -6.52 7.03
N LEU A 54 14.76 -6.00 7.47
CA LEU A 54 14.30 -6.12 8.86
C LEU A 54 12.92 -6.76 8.85
N ASP A 55 12.83 -7.95 9.44
CA ASP A 55 11.58 -8.59 9.77
C ASP A 55 11.40 -8.67 11.28
N LEU A 56 10.24 -8.26 11.74
CA LEU A 56 9.82 -8.29 13.13
C LEU A 56 8.90 -9.51 13.32
N SER A 57 9.44 -10.72 13.10
CA SER A 57 8.71 -11.97 12.79
C SER A 57 7.85 -12.55 13.93
N ALA A 58 7.64 -11.83 15.02
CA ALA A 58 6.90 -12.38 16.15
C ALA A 58 5.37 -12.34 16.02
N LEU A 59 4.86 -11.85 14.88
CA LEU A 59 3.43 -11.85 14.50
C LEU A 59 3.06 -13.08 13.64
N ARG A 60 3.56 -14.28 13.97
CA ARG A 60 3.40 -15.55 13.21
C ARG A 60 1.96 -15.97 12.86
N MET A 61 0.95 -15.26 13.33
CA MET A 61 -0.44 -15.44 12.92
C MET A 61 -0.79 -14.53 11.73
N GLY A 62 -0.23 -14.84 10.55
CA GLY A 62 -0.81 -14.46 9.25
C GLY A 62 -0.74 -13.00 8.79
N SER A 63 0.16 -12.15 9.33
CA SER A 63 0.31 -10.76 8.84
C SER A 63 1.77 -10.34 8.69
N TRP A 64 2.24 -10.30 7.45
CA TRP A 64 3.54 -9.77 7.01
C TRP A 64 3.79 -8.32 7.40
N ARG A 65 4.93 -8.02 8.05
CA ARG A 65 5.37 -6.65 8.38
C ARG A 65 6.90 -6.49 8.41
N GLY A 66 7.58 -6.94 7.37
CA GLY A 66 8.98 -6.61 7.12
C GLY A 66 9.15 -5.21 6.52
N VAL A 67 10.26 -4.55 6.87
CA VAL A 67 10.77 -3.34 6.21
C VAL A 67 11.98 -3.74 5.40
N VAL A 68 11.96 -3.48 4.11
CA VAL A 68 13.11 -3.72 3.23
C VAL A 68 13.54 -2.39 2.64
N LEU A 69 14.81 -2.06 2.82
CA LEU A 69 15.44 -0.94 2.16
C LEU A 69 16.43 -1.49 1.15
N PHE A 70 16.14 -1.22 -0.12
CA PHE A 70 16.95 -1.70 -1.23
C PHE A 70 16.97 -0.68 -2.37
N TRP A 71 17.98 -0.83 -3.21
CA TRP A 71 18.09 -0.15 -4.50
C TRP A 71 17.21 -0.86 -5.53
N GLU A 72 16.29 -0.20 -6.23
CA GLU A 72 15.37 -0.84 -7.21
C GLU A 72 16.11 -1.40 -8.46
N CYS A 73 16.73 -2.57 -8.35
CA CYS A 73 17.34 -3.31 -9.47
C CYS A 73 16.96 -4.79 -9.47
N LYS A 74 17.25 -5.52 -10.56
CA LYS A 74 16.89 -6.94 -10.70
C LYS A 74 17.51 -7.79 -9.58
N GLU A 75 18.77 -7.53 -9.25
CA GLU A 75 19.51 -8.23 -8.19
C GLU A 75 18.84 -8.05 -6.82
N SER A 76 18.44 -6.81 -6.51
CA SER A 76 17.75 -6.49 -5.25
C SER A 76 16.38 -7.18 -5.11
N TRP A 77 15.64 -7.31 -6.22
CA TRP A 77 14.36 -8.00 -6.25
C TRP A 77 14.55 -9.51 -6.07
N GLY A 78 15.57 -10.09 -6.71
CA GLY A 78 15.95 -11.49 -6.51
C GLY A 78 16.21 -11.78 -5.03
N PHE A 79 17.05 -10.97 -4.39
CA PHE A 79 17.33 -11.07 -2.96
C PHE A 79 16.07 -10.89 -2.10
N PHE A 80 15.22 -9.89 -2.42
CA PHE A 80 13.96 -9.70 -1.72
C PHE A 80 13.11 -10.97 -1.76
N PHE A 81 12.92 -11.57 -2.94
CA PHE A 81 12.11 -12.78 -3.08
C PHE A 81 12.73 -14.00 -2.41
N GLU A 82 14.04 -14.11 -2.38
CA GLU A 82 14.74 -15.19 -1.66
C GLU A 82 14.51 -15.09 -0.15
N ASN A 83 14.72 -13.91 0.45
CA ASN A 83 14.43 -13.68 1.87
C ASN A 83 12.94 -13.82 2.16
N LEU A 84 12.08 -13.37 1.23
CA LEU A 84 10.64 -13.56 1.33
C LEU A 84 10.29 -15.05 1.38
N SER A 85 10.86 -15.85 0.46
CA SER A 85 10.68 -17.29 0.38
C SER A 85 11.12 -17.98 1.66
N ASN A 86 12.33 -17.70 2.13
CA ASN A 86 12.90 -18.29 3.34
C ASN A 86 12.03 -18.00 4.57
N MET A 87 11.52 -16.78 4.70
CA MET A 87 10.61 -16.42 5.78
C MET A 87 9.28 -17.19 5.72
N LEU A 88 8.79 -17.46 4.52
CA LEU A 88 7.50 -18.14 4.31
C LEU A 88 7.56 -19.65 4.45
N GLY A 89 8.75 -20.21 4.61
CA GLY A 89 8.96 -21.66 4.51
C GLY A 89 8.89 -22.17 3.07
N GLY A 90 9.25 -21.33 2.10
CA GLY A 90 9.36 -21.67 0.68
C GLY A 90 8.12 -21.35 -0.15
N PHE A 91 8.33 -21.05 -1.43
CA PHE A 91 7.26 -20.99 -2.43
C PHE A 91 6.92 -22.39 -2.93
N SER A 92 5.81 -22.98 -2.48
CA SER A 92 5.29 -24.24 -3.00
C SER A 92 4.33 -24.01 -4.18
N TYR A 93 4.40 -24.84 -5.23
CA TYR A 93 3.41 -24.83 -6.32
C TYR A 93 1.98 -25.10 -5.83
N ASP A 94 1.83 -25.86 -4.74
CA ASP A 94 0.53 -26.20 -4.14
C ASP A 94 -0.20 -25.00 -3.50
N LYS A 95 0.53 -23.91 -3.24
CA LYS A 95 0.00 -22.65 -2.70
C LYS A 95 0.49 -21.48 -3.57
N PRO A 96 -0.21 -21.15 -4.67
CA PRO A 96 0.21 -20.08 -5.55
C PRO A 96 0.22 -18.73 -4.81
N TRP A 97 1.35 -18.05 -4.86
CA TRP A 97 1.54 -16.73 -4.26
C TRP A 97 1.09 -15.65 -5.22
N THR A 98 0.37 -14.64 -4.70
CA THR A 98 -0.09 -13.50 -5.50
C THR A 98 0.58 -12.22 -5.06
N PHE A 99 1.36 -11.63 -5.96
CA PHE A 99 2.02 -10.35 -5.74
C PHE A 99 1.14 -9.22 -6.26
N MET A 100 0.67 -8.36 -5.36
CA MET A 100 -0.07 -7.16 -5.72
C MET A 100 0.88 -5.97 -5.82
N SER A 101 1.05 -5.45 -7.04
CA SER A 101 1.78 -4.20 -7.28
C SER A 101 0.83 -2.99 -7.25
N ASP A 102 1.36 -1.82 -6.85
CA ASP A 102 0.66 -0.54 -6.95
C ASP A 102 0.21 -0.20 -8.38
N ARG A 103 0.80 -0.87 -9.40
CA ARG A 103 0.39 -0.82 -10.80
C ARG A 103 -0.96 -1.49 -11.08
N GLN A 104 -1.50 -2.39 -10.26
CA GLN A 104 -2.75 -3.10 -10.56
C GLN A 104 -3.93 -2.15 -10.80
N LYS A 105 -4.06 -1.10 -9.97
CA LYS A 105 -5.09 -0.08 -10.17
C LYS A 105 -4.77 0.83 -11.35
N GLU A 106 -3.49 1.00 -11.68
CA GLU A 106 -3.05 1.71 -12.87
C GLU A 106 -3.36 0.90 -14.13
N VAL A 107 -3.39 -0.43 -14.09
CA VAL A 107 -3.81 -1.27 -15.23
C VAL A 107 -5.30 -1.08 -15.53
N CYS A 108 -6.19 -1.32 -14.55
CA CYS A 108 -7.64 -1.08 -14.75
C CYS A 108 -7.95 0.39 -15.09
N LYS A 109 -7.25 1.35 -14.47
CA LYS A 109 -7.37 2.77 -14.85
C LYS A 109 -6.77 3.07 -16.22
N ALA A 110 -5.73 2.39 -16.65
CA ALA A 110 -5.15 2.57 -17.98
C ALA A 110 -6.14 2.11 -19.03
N TYR A 111 -6.78 0.95 -18.83
CA TYR A 111 -7.89 0.51 -19.68
C TYR A 111 -9.04 1.51 -19.66
N LEU A 112 -9.43 2.02 -18.49
CA LEU A 112 -10.45 3.08 -18.43
C LEU A 112 -10.00 4.35 -19.17
N CYS A 113 -8.77 4.81 -19.00
CA CYS A 113 -8.24 6.01 -19.66
C CYS A 113 -8.19 5.80 -21.18
N GLN A 114 -7.78 4.63 -21.66
CA GLN A 114 -7.78 4.28 -23.07
C GLN A 114 -9.20 4.20 -23.63
N PHE A 115 -10.10 3.56 -22.88
CA PHE A 115 -11.52 3.50 -23.19
C PHE A 115 -12.14 4.90 -23.27
N GLN A 116 -11.86 5.78 -22.30
CA GLN A 116 -12.37 7.15 -22.27
C GLN A 116 -11.79 8.05 -23.37
N ARG A 117 -10.57 7.77 -23.86
CA ARG A 117 -9.99 8.47 -25.02
C ARG A 117 -10.77 8.17 -26.30
N GLN A 118 -11.27 6.94 -26.46
CA GLN A 118 -12.04 6.53 -27.64
C GLN A 118 -13.55 6.74 -27.47
N PHE A 119 -14.03 6.65 -26.23
CA PHE A 119 -15.44 6.63 -25.87
C PHE A 119 -15.70 7.51 -24.64
N ALA A 120 -15.94 8.80 -24.88
CA ALA A 120 -16.31 9.74 -23.83
C ALA A 120 -17.77 9.53 -23.39
N GLY A 121 -18.03 9.61 -22.08
CA GLY A 121 -19.38 9.53 -21.53
C GLY A 121 -19.42 9.11 -20.06
N ALA A 122 -20.16 9.86 -19.22
CA ALA A 122 -20.30 9.55 -17.80
C ALA A 122 -21.04 8.21 -17.57
N ALA A 123 -22.06 7.92 -18.38
CA ALA A 123 -22.80 6.66 -18.33
C ALA A 123 -21.93 5.45 -18.71
N LEU A 124 -21.13 5.56 -19.78
CA LEU A 124 -20.18 4.53 -20.19
C LEU A 124 -19.14 4.26 -19.09
N LYS A 125 -18.61 5.31 -18.45
CA LYS A 125 -17.71 5.17 -17.29
C LYS A 125 -18.38 4.44 -16.12
N LYS A 126 -19.66 4.75 -15.83
CA LYS A 126 -20.43 4.09 -14.77
C LYS A 126 -20.54 2.58 -15.04
N TYR A 127 -20.98 2.20 -16.23
CA TYR A 127 -21.13 0.79 -16.59
C TYR A 127 -19.79 0.06 -16.74
N PHE A 128 -18.72 0.73 -17.19
CA PHE A 128 -17.37 0.16 -17.18
C PHE A 128 -16.96 -0.24 -15.76
N TRP A 129 -17.13 0.66 -14.78
CA TRP A 129 -16.80 0.33 -13.39
C TRP A 129 -17.72 -0.71 -12.78
N GLN A 130 -18.98 -0.77 -13.22
CA GLN A 130 -19.91 -1.83 -12.84
C GLN A 130 -19.38 -3.18 -13.34
N ALA A 131 -19.04 -3.29 -14.63
CA ALA A 131 -18.45 -4.50 -15.22
C ALA A 131 -17.13 -4.89 -14.53
N ALA A 132 -16.22 -3.94 -14.30
CA ALA A 132 -14.94 -4.20 -13.65
C ALA A 132 -15.09 -4.75 -12.21
N LYS A 133 -16.15 -4.35 -11.50
CA LYS A 133 -16.41 -4.73 -10.10
C LYS A 133 -17.41 -5.88 -9.93
N SER A 134 -18.01 -6.37 -11.00
CA SER A 134 -19.00 -7.44 -10.95
C SER A 134 -18.45 -8.69 -10.26
N TYR A 135 -19.27 -9.30 -9.40
CA TYR A 135 -18.92 -10.52 -8.65
C TYR A 135 -19.09 -11.79 -9.48
N ASN A 136 -20.02 -11.77 -10.44
CA ASN A 136 -20.39 -12.91 -11.28
C ASN A 136 -20.54 -12.49 -12.75
N ALA A 137 -20.57 -13.50 -13.63
CA ALA A 137 -20.71 -13.30 -15.07
C ALA A 137 -22.03 -12.59 -15.43
N ALA A 138 -23.12 -12.85 -14.71
CA ALA A 138 -24.42 -12.22 -14.96
C ALA A 138 -24.36 -10.69 -14.81
N GLY A 139 -23.79 -10.19 -13.70
CA GLY A 139 -23.61 -8.76 -13.47
C GLY A 139 -22.62 -8.11 -14.44
N PHE A 140 -21.60 -8.85 -14.87
CA PHE A 140 -20.66 -8.41 -15.90
C PHE A 140 -21.35 -8.24 -17.26
N ASN A 141 -22.07 -9.28 -17.70
CA ASN A 141 -22.81 -9.28 -18.96
C ASN A 141 -23.91 -8.21 -18.98
N PHE A 142 -24.62 -8.00 -17.86
CA PHE A 142 -25.57 -6.89 -17.73
C PHE A 142 -24.92 -5.53 -17.99
N ALA A 143 -23.77 -5.27 -17.36
CA ALA A 143 -23.07 -4.00 -17.53
C ALA A 143 -22.54 -3.82 -18.96
N LEU A 144 -22.02 -4.89 -19.58
CA LEU A 144 -21.62 -4.86 -20.99
C LEU A 144 -22.80 -4.64 -21.94
N HIS A 145 -23.96 -5.24 -21.67
CA HIS A 145 -25.16 -5.01 -22.46
C HIS A 145 -25.60 -3.54 -22.39
N LYS A 146 -25.54 -2.91 -21.21
CA LYS A 146 -25.79 -1.47 -21.07
C LYS A 146 -24.79 -0.60 -21.81
N ILE A 147 -23.52 -1.03 -21.91
CA ILE A 147 -22.53 -0.36 -22.77
C ILE A 147 -22.89 -0.54 -24.25
N LYS A 148 -23.34 -1.74 -24.66
CA LYS A 148 -23.77 -2.04 -26.02
C LYS A 148 -24.97 -1.19 -26.46
N GLU A 149 -25.98 -1.07 -25.60
CA GLU A 149 -27.16 -0.22 -25.82
C GLU A 149 -26.76 1.26 -26.05
N LEU A 150 -25.79 1.76 -25.30
CA LEU A 150 -25.32 3.15 -25.42
C LEU A 150 -24.39 3.37 -26.61
N LYS A 151 -23.45 2.45 -26.84
CA LYS A 151 -22.44 2.54 -27.90
C LYS A 151 -21.89 1.15 -28.27
N PRO A 152 -22.40 0.51 -29.34
CA PRO A 152 -21.95 -0.82 -29.75
C PRO A 152 -20.44 -0.95 -29.98
N ALA A 153 -19.81 0.05 -30.60
CA ALA A 153 -18.35 0.06 -30.81
C ALA A 153 -17.53 0.01 -29.51
N ALA A 154 -18.07 0.52 -28.40
CA ALA A 154 -17.43 0.46 -27.09
C ALA A 154 -17.50 -0.95 -26.47
N TYR A 155 -18.60 -1.67 -26.75
CA TYR A 155 -18.75 -3.08 -26.36
C TYR A 155 -17.78 -3.97 -27.12
N ASP A 156 -17.67 -3.81 -28.45
CA ASP A 156 -16.75 -4.61 -29.28
C ASP A 156 -15.28 -4.38 -28.89
N TRP A 157 -14.94 -3.16 -28.46
CA TRP A 157 -13.62 -2.85 -27.94
C TRP A 157 -13.31 -3.59 -26.63
N LEU A 158 -14.28 -3.66 -25.71
CA LEU A 158 -14.11 -4.33 -24.42
C LEU A 158 -14.01 -5.85 -24.56
N LEU A 159 -14.69 -6.45 -25.53
CA LEU A 159 -14.60 -7.89 -25.79
C LEU A 159 -13.22 -8.34 -26.29
N LYS A 160 -12.42 -7.44 -26.87
CA LYS A 160 -11.03 -7.73 -27.27
C LYS A 160 -10.08 -7.89 -26.08
N ILE A 161 -10.51 -7.48 -24.88
CA ILE A 161 -9.71 -7.52 -23.66
C ILE A 161 -10.21 -8.68 -22.80
N HIS A 162 -9.34 -9.67 -22.59
CA HIS A 162 -9.60 -10.79 -21.67
C HIS A 162 -10.11 -10.29 -20.31
N ALA A 163 -11.25 -10.82 -19.87
CA ALA A 163 -11.95 -10.37 -18.67
C ALA A 163 -11.09 -10.54 -17.41
N GLU A 164 -10.22 -11.54 -17.39
CA GLU A 164 -9.24 -11.85 -16.35
C GLU A 164 -8.27 -10.69 -16.08
N MET A 165 -8.10 -9.76 -17.04
CA MET A 165 -7.19 -8.62 -16.90
C MET A 165 -7.82 -7.41 -16.20
N TRP A 166 -9.15 -7.31 -16.16
CA TRP A 166 -9.81 -6.06 -15.75
C TRP A 166 -11.16 -6.21 -15.05
N SER A 167 -11.74 -7.40 -14.99
CA SER A 167 -13.01 -7.65 -14.30
C SER A 167 -12.89 -8.72 -13.23
N ARG A 168 -13.39 -8.37 -12.03
CA ARG A 168 -13.32 -9.23 -10.86
C ARG A 168 -14.00 -10.58 -11.02
N HIS A 169 -15.09 -10.66 -11.80
CA HIS A 169 -15.84 -11.92 -11.93
C HIS A 169 -14.99 -13.06 -12.50
N ALA A 170 -14.03 -12.72 -13.35
CA ALA A 170 -13.12 -13.62 -14.04
C ALA A 170 -11.79 -13.83 -13.30
N PHE A 171 -11.55 -13.15 -12.17
CA PHE A 171 -10.38 -13.43 -11.35
C PHE A 171 -10.51 -14.79 -10.66
N ASP A 172 -9.38 -15.43 -10.38
CA ASP A 172 -9.33 -16.65 -9.57
C ASP A 172 -10.12 -16.44 -8.26
N GLU A 173 -11.00 -17.38 -7.94
CA GLU A 173 -11.90 -17.32 -6.78
C GLU A 173 -11.14 -17.21 -5.46
N ARG A 174 -9.93 -17.77 -5.40
CA ARG A 174 -9.02 -17.67 -4.25
C ARG A 174 -8.50 -16.24 -4.05
N LEU A 175 -8.54 -15.41 -5.09
CA LEU A 175 -7.93 -14.08 -5.17
C LEU A 175 -8.95 -12.94 -5.28
N LYS A 176 -10.25 -13.24 -5.33
CA LYS A 176 -11.33 -12.25 -5.46
C LYS A 176 -11.42 -11.32 -4.24
N ASN A 177 -10.68 -10.21 -4.28
CA ASN A 177 -10.75 -9.16 -3.26
C ASN A 177 -11.69 -7.99 -3.68
N ASP A 178 -12.46 -7.43 -2.73
CA ASP A 178 -13.26 -6.21 -2.90
C ASP A 178 -12.40 -4.97 -3.25
N HIS A 179 -11.13 -5.02 -2.90
CA HIS A 179 -10.19 -3.93 -3.05
C HIS A 179 -9.69 -3.77 -4.49
N VAL A 180 -10.55 -3.30 -5.39
CA VAL A 180 -10.14 -2.77 -6.72
C VAL A 180 -9.52 -1.37 -6.57
N THR A 181 -8.96 -1.05 -5.39
CA THR A 181 -8.51 0.29 -5.04
C THR A 181 -7.05 0.38 -4.57
N ASN A 182 -6.27 1.26 -5.19
CA ASN A 182 -5.02 1.83 -4.65
C ASN A 182 -5.28 2.72 -3.41
N ASN A 183 -6.21 2.33 -2.54
CA ASN A 183 -6.37 2.98 -1.24
C ASN A 183 -5.28 2.49 -0.28
N ILE A 184 -4.91 1.20 -0.39
CA ILE A 184 -3.88 0.59 0.44
C ILE A 184 -2.53 1.26 0.18
N SER A 185 -2.04 1.26 -1.07
CA SER A 185 -0.72 1.84 -1.37
C SER A 185 -0.69 3.36 -1.17
N LYS A 186 -1.77 4.09 -1.47
CA LYS A 186 -1.87 5.52 -1.13
C LYS A 186 -1.83 5.79 0.38
N SER A 187 -2.60 5.03 1.16
CA SER A 187 -2.64 5.18 2.63
C SER A 187 -1.28 4.83 3.24
N PHE A 188 -0.64 3.78 2.76
CA PHE A 188 0.71 3.41 3.15
C PHE A 188 1.72 4.51 2.79
N ASN A 189 1.68 5.00 1.55
CA ASN A 189 2.56 6.07 1.08
C ASN A 189 2.40 7.35 1.90
N HIS A 190 1.18 7.71 2.29
CA HIS A 190 0.93 8.82 3.18
C HIS A 190 1.46 8.55 4.59
N TRP A 191 1.24 7.35 5.13
CA TRP A 191 1.66 6.96 6.48
C TRP A 191 3.18 6.96 6.69
N VAL A 192 3.96 6.66 5.66
CA VAL A 192 5.44 6.67 5.69
C VAL A 192 6.05 7.97 5.13
N GLY A 193 5.23 8.93 4.70
CA GLY A 193 5.67 10.09 3.93
C GLY A 193 6.66 10.99 4.66
N ASP A 194 6.50 11.14 5.97
CA ASP A 194 7.36 11.91 6.88
C ASP A 194 8.75 11.26 7.13
N LEU A 195 8.89 9.97 6.85
CA LEU A 195 10.15 9.24 7.03
C LEU A 195 10.96 9.13 5.75
N ARG A 196 10.33 9.23 4.57
CA ARG A 196 10.97 8.93 3.28
C ARG A 196 12.22 9.74 2.96
N SER A 197 12.33 10.94 3.50
CA SER A 197 13.45 11.85 3.24
C SER A 197 14.47 11.87 4.38
N LYS A 198 14.31 11.00 5.38
CA LYS A 198 15.20 10.94 6.54
C LYS A 198 16.39 10.01 6.31
N PRO A 199 17.49 10.13 7.09
CA PRO A 199 18.60 9.19 7.07
C PRO A 199 18.17 7.73 7.27
N VAL A 200 18.97 6.78 6.77
CA VAL A 200 18.56 5.35 6.67
C VAL A 200 18.20 4.76 8.03
N LEU A 201 18.98 5.06 9.06
CA LEU A 201 18.71 4.63 10.43
C LEU A 201 17.37 5.19 10.94
N THR A 202 17.14 6.49 10.78
CA THR A 202 15.90 7.15 11.18
C THR A 202 14.69 6.65 10.40
N LEU A 203 14.88 6.28 9.13
CA LEU A 203 13.84 5.66 8.31
C LEU A 203 13.46 4.27 8.84
N VAL A 204 14.44 3.40 9.09
CA VAL A 204 14.20 2.05 9.62
C VAL A 204 13.57 2.10 11.01
N ASP A 205 14.18 2.83 11.94
CA ASP A 205 13.67 2.92 13.31
C ASP A 205 12.32 3.66 13.36
N GLY A 206 12.15 4.70 12.54
CA GLY A 206 10.87 5.38 12.39
C GLY A 206 9.76 4.44 11.92
N LEU A 207 10.04 3.53 10.97
CA LEU A 207 9.09 2.52 10.51
C LEU A 207 8.78 1.51 11.63
N ARG A 208 9.80 1.02 12.34
CA ARG A 208 9.64 0.15 13.52
C ARG A 208 8.75 0.81 14.58
N THR A 209 9.02 2.07 14.93
CA THR A 209 8.27 2.86 15.92
C THR A 209 6.83 3.10 15.47
N LYS A 210 6.60 3.46 14.20
CA LYS A 210 5.23 3.60 13.68
C LYS A 210 4.46 2.26 13.71
N LEU A 211 5.12 1.13 13.42
CA LEU A 211 4.52 -0.21 13.51
C LEU A 211 4.18 -0.56 14.96
N MET A 212 5.09 -0.32 15.91
CA MET A 212 4.91 -0.49 17.35
C MET A 212 3.68 0.28 17.85
N CYS A 213 3.62 1.59 17.59
CA CYS A 213 2.48 2.43 17.96
C CYS A 213 1.17 1.95 17.33
N ARG A 214 1.21 1.54 16.06
CA ARG A 214 0.01 1.04 15.35
C ARG A 214 -0.49 -0.28 15.92
N LEU A 215 0.40 -1.20 16.28
CA LEU A 215 0.04 -2.45 16.97
C LEU A 215 -0.67 -2.15 18.28
N GLN A 216 -0.06 -1.31 19.12
CA GLN A 216 -0.63 -0.97 20.43
C GLN A 216 -1.99 -0.27 20.30
N GLN A 217 -2.13 0.68 19.38
CA GLN A 217 -3.41 1.34 19.12
C GLN A 217 -4.50 0.36 18.66
N ARG A 218 -4.14 -0.65 17.84
CA ARG A 218 -5.09 -1.69 17.39
C ARG A 218 -5.48 -2.62 18.53
N LYS A 219 -4.52 -3.04 19.37
CA LYS A 219 -4.78 -3.83 20.58
C LYS A 219 -5.74 -3.10 21.53
N LEU A 220 -5.46 -1.84 21.85
CA LEU A 220 -6.33 -0.99 22.68
C LEU A 220 -7.74 -0.81 22.08
N LYS A 221 -7.85 -0.72 20.75
CA LYS A 221 -9.16 -0.70 20.07
C LYS A 221 -9.88 -2.04 20.19
N GLY A 222 -9.16 -3.16 20.05
CA GLY A 222 -9.71 -4.51 20.19
C GLY A 222 -10.28 -4.77 21.58
N LEU A 223 -9.63 -4.28 22.63
CA LEU A 223 -10.12 -4.35 24.01
C LEU A 223 -11.45 -3.63 24.21
N LYS A 224 -11.70 -2.55 23.45
CA LYS A 224 -12.95 -1.77 23.49
C LYS A 224 -14.09 -2.37 22.66
N ILE A 225 -13.85 -3.44 21.89
CA ILE A 225 -14.90 -4.07 21.09
C ILE A 225 -15.84 -4.83 22.04
N SER A 226 -17.11 -4.45 22.03
CA SER A 226 -18.19 -5.21 22.67
C SER A 226 -18.71 -6.29 21.68
N GLY A 227 -18.84 -7.53 22.15
CA GLY A 227 -19.26 -8.67 21.34
C GLY A 227 -18.12 -9.38 20.58
N ASP A 228 -18.49 -10.37 19.79
CA ASP A 228 -17.54 -11.34 19.20
C ASP A 228 -17.01 -10.96 17.82
N LEU A 229 -17.51 -9.87 17.23
CA LEU A 229 -17.18 -9.46 15.86
C LEU A 229 -16.61 -8.04 15.82
N VAL A 230 -15.72 -7.79 14.85
CA VAL A 230 -15.15 -6.45 14.64
C VAL A 230 -16.24 -5.47 14.16
N PRO A 231 -16.28 -4.21 14.66
CA PRO A 231 -17.38 -3.28 14.39
C PRO A 231 -17.71 -3.02 12.91
N ASN A 232 -16.71 -2.99 12.04
CA ASN A 232 -16.93 -2.79 10.60
C ASN A 232 -17.73 -3.94 9.98
N VAL A 233 -17.53 -5.17 10.47
CA VAL A 233 -18.23 -6.36 10.00
C VAL A 233 -19.63 -6.41 10.57
N VAL A 234 -19.81 -6.07 11.85
CA VAL A 234 -21.15 -5.87 12.45
C VAL A 234 -21.95 -4.85 11.64
N LYS A 235 -21.33 -3.73 11.26
CA LYS A 235 -21.97 -2.71 10.42
C LYS A 235 -22.39 -3.25 9.06
N GLU A 236 -21.58 -4.08 8.42
CA GLU A 236 -21.92 -4.66 7.11
C GLU A 236 -23.01 -5.73 7.23
N LEU A 237 -22.94 -6.60 8.24
CA LEU A 237 -23.99 -7.58 8.53
C LEU A 237 -25.33 -6.91 8.83
N ASN A 238 -25.33 -5.79 9.53
CA ASN A 238 -26.56 -5.03 9.78
C ASN A 238 -27.17 -4.47 8.48
N LYS A 239 -26.36 -4.01 7.52
CA LYS A 239 -26.87 -3.62 6.20
C LYS A 239 -27.45 -4.79 5.44
N ILE A 240 -26.74 -5.93 5.42
CA ILE A 240 -27.23 -7.15 4.77
C ILE A 240 -28.56 -7.59 5.40
N LYS A 241 -28.68 -7.49 6.73
CA LYS A 241 -29.92 -7.76 7.47
C LYS A 241 -31.05 -6.78 7.13
N GLU A 242 -30.75 -5.51 6.87
CA GLU A 242 -31.74 -4.53 6.43
C GLU A 242 -32.18 -4.77 4.98
N GLU A 243 -31.25 -5.16 4.11
CA GLU A 243 -31.53 -5.50 2.71
C GLU A 243 -32.26 -6.84 2.59
N SER A 244 -31.95 -7.81 3.45
CA SER A 244 -32.62 -9.12 3.48
C SER A 244 -34.10 -9.01 3.78
N ARG A 245 -34.50 -8.02 4.58
CA ARG A 245 -35.93 -7.73 4.88
C ARG A 245 -36.73 -7.35 3.64
N LYS A 246 -36.05 -6.97 2.54
CA LYS A 246 -36.68 -6.63 1.25
C LYS A 246 -36.75 -7.83 0.30
N CYS A 247 -36.10 -8.95 0.63
CA CYS A 247 -36.19 -10.17 -0.16
C CYS A 247 -37.49 -10.91 0.17
N HIS A 248 -38.28 -11.17 -0.86
CA HIS A 248 -39.49 -11.99 -0.76
C HIS A 248 -39.09 -13.45 -0.90
N LEU A 249 -39.56 -14.31 0.01
CA LEU A 249 -39.45 -15.76 -0.13
C LEU A 249 -40.41 -16.21 -1.22
N LEU A 250 -39.90 -16.88 -2.25
CA LEU A 250 -40.73 -17.60 -3.20
C LEU A 250 -40.94 -19.01 -2.66
N VAL A 251 -42.20 -19.35 -2.37
CA VAL A 251 -42.60 -20.68 -1.93
C VAL A 251 -42.68 -21.56 -3.18
N ALA A 252 -41.90 -22.64 -3.21
CA ALA A 252 -41.88 -23.59 -4.31
C ALA A 252 -42.82 -24.79 -4.06
N GLY A 253 -43.17 -25.07 -2.80
CA GLY A 253 -44.10 -26.13 -2.40
C GLY A 253 -44.37 -26.16 -0.88
N GLU A 254 -45.17 -27.12 -0.40
CA GLU A 254 -45.64 -27.19 1.01
C GLU A 254 -44.50 -27.13 2.06
N HIS A 255 -43.30 -27.59 1.70
CA HIS A 255 -42.10 -27.50 2.54
C HIS A 255 -40.82 -27.08 1.77
N GLU A 256 -40.96 -26.54 0.55
CA GLU A 256 -39.83 -26.11 -0.27
C GLU A 256 -39.79 -24.59 -0.40
N PHE A 257 -38.68 -24.00 0.05
CA PHE A 257 -38.40 -22.57 -0.01
C PHE A 257 -37.10 -22.35 -0.78
N GLU A 258 -37.09 -21.43 -1.75
CA GLU A 258 -35.83 -20.98 -2.36
C GLU A 258 -35.07 -20.10 -1.36
N LYS A 259 -34.11 -20.70 -0.64
CA LYS A 259 -33.27 -19.98 0.33
C LYS A 259 -32.12 -19.26 -0.38
N ARG A 260 -32.24 -17.94 -0.59
CA ARG A 260 -31.07 -17.11 -0.90
C ARG A 260 -30.27 -16.88 0.38
N VAL A 261 -29.12 -17.53 0.49
CA VAL A 261 -28.23 -17.54 1.67
C VAL A 261 -27.94 -16.11 2.16
N PHE A 262 -28.22 -15.84 3.43
CA PHE A 262 -27.85 -14.59 4.09
C PHE A 262 -26.50 -14.73 4.80
N GLY A 263 -25.52 -13.98 4.29
CA GLY A 263 -24.18 -13.67 4.83
C GLY A 263 -23.59 -14.59 5.90
N VAL A 264 -22.65 -15.45 5.52
CA VAL A 264 -21.75 -16.12 6.46
C VAL A 264 -20.59 -15.17 6.78
N CYS A 265 -20.31 -14.95 8.06
CA CYS A 265 -19.13 -14.20 8.49
C CYS A 265 -17.97 -15.17 8.72
N ASP A 266 -16.86 -14.94 8.01
CA ASP A 266 -15.66 -15.74 8.19
C ASP A 266 -15.06 -15.54 9.59
N SER A 267 -14.62 -16.64 10.21
CA SER A 267 -13.99 -16.63 11.54
C SER A 267 -12.84 -15.63 11.69
N ARG A 268 -12.15 -15.27 10.60
CA ARG A 268 -11.08 -14.26 10.56
C ARG A 268 -11.51 -12.87 11.06
N PHE A 269 -12.81 -12.58 11.04
CA PHE A 269 -13.36 -11.30 11.50
C PHE A 269 -13.81 -11.30 12.96
N SER A 270 -13.56 -12.38 13.71
CA SER A 270 -13.85 -12.45 15.13
C SER A 270 -12.95 -11.52 15.94
N LYS A 271 -13.46 -11.05 17.08
CA LYS A 271 -12.69 -10.31 18.09
C LYS A 271 -11.51 -11.15 18.56
N GLU A 272 -11.69 -12.44 18.75
CA GLU A 272 -10.62 -13.36 19.14
C GLU A 272 -9.47 -13.32 18.13
N ASN A 273 -9.74 -13.53 16.85
CA ASN A 273 -8.70 -13.52 15.80
C ASN A 273 -8.11 -12.12 15.61
N TYR A 274 -8.92 -11.07 15.77
CA TYR A 274 -8.43 -9.69 15.80
C TYR A 274 -7.41 -9.49 16.94
N MET A 275 -7.75 -9.92 18.16
CA MET A 275 -6.87 -9.80 19.33
C MET A 275 -5.60 -10.61 19.16
N LYS A 276 -5.70 -11.83 18.62
CA LYS A 276 -4.54 -12.66 18.29
C LYS A 276 -3.61 -11.96 17.29
N ALA A 277 -4.16 -11.35 16.23
CA ALA A 277 -3.39 -10.62 15.21
C ALA A 277 -2.65 -9.37 15.73
N TYR A 278 -3.06 -8.82 16.89
CA TYR A 278 -2.44 -7.65 17.52
C TYR A 278 -1.91 -7.92 18.94
N SER A 279 -1.72 -9.19 19.29
CA SER A 279 -1.30 -9.62 20.63
C SER A 279 0.16 -9.26 20.92
N TYR A 280 1.02 -9.40 19.92
CA TYR A 280 2.47 -9.17 20.01
C TYR A 280 2.85 -7.71 20.20
N CYS A 281 3.94 -7.49 20.93
CA CYS A 281 4.52 -6.18 21.21
C CYS A 281 5.90 -6.06 20.55
N ILE A 282 6.10 -5.02 19.73
CA ILE A 282 7.44 -4.65 19.27
C ILE A 282 8.12 -3.89 20.42
N HIS A 283 9.17 -4.46 21.00
CA HIS A 283 10.01 -3.79 22.00
C HIS A 283 10.67 -2.51 21.45
N PRO A 284 10.80 -1.47 22.31
CA PRO A 284 11.54 -0.26 21.97
C PRO A 284 13.02 -0.58 21.75
N VAL A 285 13.65 0.16 20.85
CA VAL A 285 15.11 0.19 20.69
C VAL A 285 15.61 1.45 21.40
N PRO A 286 16.60 1.36 22.31
CA PRO A 286 17.19 2.53 22.95
C PRO A 286 17.77 3.51 21.93
N ASP A 287 17.82 4.78 22.31
CA ASP A 287 18.49 5.80 21.50
C ASP A 287 19.97 5.41 21.27
N PRO A 288 20.57 5.71 20.10
CA PRO A 288 21.96 5.37 19.80
C PRO A 288 22.98 5.81 20.86
N THR A 289 22.68 6.86 21.63
CA THR A 289 23.54 7.32 22.74
C THR A 289 23.66 6.32 23.89
N PHE A 290 22.74 5.35 24.00
CA PHE A 290 22.74 4.30 25.03
C PHE A 290 23.15 2.94 24.50
N TRP A 291 23.62 2.83 23.25
CA TRP A 291 24.09 1.54 22.74
C TRP A 291 25.40 1.13 23.43
N PRO A 292 25.59 -0.17 23.74
CA PRO A 292 26.85 -0.66 24.32
C PRO A 292 28.02 -0.34 23.38
N GLN A 293 29.08 0.24 23.94
CA GLN A 293 30.26 0.66 23.18
C GLN A 293 31.18 -0.53 22.85
N ASP A 294 31.08 -1.61 23.62
CA ASP A 294 31.78 -2.87 23.49
C ASP A 294 31.09 -3.86 22.55
N LEU A 295 30.02 -3.43 21.86
CA LEU A 295 29.29 -4.29 20.95
C LEU A 295 30.11 -4.55 19.69
N GLU A 296 30.60 -5.78 19.54
CA GLU A 296 31.26 -6.22 18.31
C GLU A 296 30.25 -6.29 17.15
N VAL A 297 30.47 -5.46 16.14
CA VAL A 297 29.64 -5.40 14.94
C VAL A 297 30.48 -5.54 13.69
N GLU A 298 29.95 -6.26 12.72
CA GLU A 298 30.53 -6.35 11.39
C GLU A 298 29.47 -6.00 10.35
N PRO A 299 29.77 -5.11 9.37
CA PRO A 299 31.01 -4.35 9.25
C PRO A 299 31.07 -3.11 10.17
N THR A 300 32.27 -2.70 10.61
CA THR A 300 32.43 -1.50 11.47
C THR A 300 32.29 -0.18 10.71
N ASN A 301 32.69 -0.12 9.43
CA ASN A 301 32.65 1.08 8.60
C ASN A 301 31.86 0.83 7.30
N LEU A 302 30.54 1.01 7.37
CA LEU A 302 29.65 0.79 6.24
C LEU A 302 29.42 2.07 5.44
N LEU A 303 29.86 2.08 4.18
CA LEU A 303 29.70 3.21 3.28
C LEU A 303 28.28 3.28 2.69
N PRO A 304 27.78 4.49 2.35
CA PRO A 304 26.50 4.65 1.67
C PRO A 304 26.52 4.01 0.26
N PRO A 305 25.36 3.61 -0.29
CA PRO A 305 25.29 3.07 -1.64
C PRO A 305 25.69 4.12 -2.69
N ILE A 306 26.34 3.68 -3.76
CA ILE A 306 26.68 4.55 -4.89
C ILE A 306 25.40 4.95 -5.62
N VAL A 307 25.00 6.23 -5.51
CA VAL A 307 23.76 6.74 -6.11
C VAL A 307 23.89 6.83 -7.63
N ARG A 308 23.31 5.89 -8.37
CA ARG A 308 23.09 6.03 -9.82
C ARG A 308 21.79 6.80 -10.07
N ARG A 309 21.78 7.82 -10.94
CA ARG A 309 20.50 8.49 -11.28
C ARG A 309 19.59 7.53 -12.05
N MET A 310 18.56 6.99 -11.40
CA MET A 310 17.50 6.27 -12.11
C MET A 310 16.68 7.24 -12.99
N PRO A 311 16.18 6.80 -14.15
CA PRO A 311 15.17 7.55 -14.90
C PRO A 311 13.98 7.82 -13.98
N GLY A 312 13.86 9.06 -13.49
CA GLY A 312 12.80 9.43 -12.59
C GLY A 312 11.43 9.25 -13.22
N ARG A 313 10.38 9.15 -12.39
CA ARG A 313 8.99 9.17 -12.86
C ARG A 313 8.83 10.32 -13.87
N PRO A 314 8.38 10.05 -15.12
CA PRO A 314 8.16 11.10 -16.10
C PRO A 314 7.28 12.19 -15.48
N LYS A 315 7.77 13.43 -15.49
CA LYS A 315 6.99 14.55 -14.97
C LYS A 315 5.70 14.62 -15.80
N LYS A 316 4.57 14.69 -15.10
CA LYS A 316 3.24 14.72 -15.73
C LYS A 316 3.10 15.89 -16.72
N ASN A 317 3.84 16.97 -16.46
CA ASN A 317 4.02 18.09 -17.36
C ASN A 317 5.51 18.25 -17.67
N ARG A 318 5.83 18.48 -18.94
CA ARG A 318 7.18 18.89 -19.37
C ARG A 318 7.58 20.16 -18.61
N ARG A 319 8.86 20.27 -18.25
CA ARG A 319 9.41 21.53 -17.73
C ARG A 319 9.44 22.53 -18.89
N LYS A 320 8.71 23.63 -18.76
CA LYS A 320 8.70 24.70 -19.75
C LYS A 320 10.03 25.47 -19.70
N GLU A 321 10.53 25.89 -20.86
CA GLU A 321 11.75 26.68 -20.97
C GLU A 321 11.52 28.15 -20.59
N PRO A 322 12.57 28.91 -20.23
CA PRO A 322 12.46 30.35 -19.99
C PRO A 322 11.94 31.05 -21.26
N GLY A 323 10.69 31.53 -21.23
CA GLY A 323 10.01 32.16 -22.37
C GLY A 323 8.72 31.46 -22.82
N GLU A 324 8.48 30.22 -22.39
CA GLU A 324 7.23 29.53 -22.72
C GLU A 324 6.05 30.07 -21.89
N ALA A 325 5.04 30.60 -22.58
CA ALA A 325 3.86 31.19 -21.97
C ALA A 325 3.22 30.25 -20.94
N HIS A 326 3.01 30.75 -19.72
CA HIS A 326 2.18 30.08 -18.72
C HIS A 326 0.72 30.05 -19.20
N ASN A 327 0.01 28.95 -18.95
CA ASN A 327 -1.43 28.93 -19.23
C ASN A 327 -2.07 30.03 -18.38
N ILE A 328 -2.74 30.97 -19.04
CA ILE A 328 -3.54 32.01 -18.40
C ILE A 328 -4.49 31.29 -17.44
N VAL A 329 -4.30 31.50 -16.13
CA VAL A 329 -5.26 31.02 -15.13
C VAL A 329 -6.60 31.63 -15.52
N ARG A 330 -7.57 30.79 -15.89
CA ARG A 330 -8.92 31.27 -16.25
C ARG A 330 -9.42 32.19 -15.14
N ARG A 331 -9.94 33.37 -15.52
CA ARG A 331 -10.49 34.40 -14.60
C ARG A 331 -11.47 33.83 -13.55
N SER A 332 -12.06 32.64 -13.80
CA SER A 332 -12.93 31.93 -12.85
C SER A 332 -12.28 31.51 -11.53
N ASN A 333 -10.95 31.49 -11.43
CA ASN A 333 -10.23 31.08 -10.20
C ASN A 333 -9.63 32.25 -9.42
N MET A 334 -9.83 33.50 -9.85
CA MET A 334 -9.38 34.66 -9.08
C MET A 334 -10.38 34.97 -7.95
N VAL A 335 -9.87 35.06 -6.73
CA VAL A 335 -10.66 35.42 -5.55
C VAL A 335 -11.09 36.88 -5.68
N ARG A 336 -12.37 37.17 -5.47
CA ARG A 336 -12.93 38.52 -5.40
C ARG A 336 -12.90 39.03 -3.96
N CYS A 337 -12.32 40.20 -3.74
CA CYS A 337 -12.32 40.87 -2.46
C CYS A 337 -13.73 41.34 -2.10
N LYS A 338 -14.18 41.08 -0.87
CA LYS A 338 -15.51 41.53 -0.41
C LYS A 338 -15.55 42.99 0.08
N VAL A 339 -14.39 43.66 0.14
CA VAL A 339 -14.26 45.06 0.60
C VAL A 339 -14.19 45.99 -0.61
N SER A 340 -13.21 45.80 -1.50
CA SER A 340 -13.04 46.65 -2.69
C SER A 340 -13.73 46.11 -3.95
N ASN A 341 -14.30 44.90 -3.92
CA ASN A 341 -14.84 44.18 -5.08
C ASN A 341 -13.83 43.83 -6.19
N ASP A 342 -12.55 44.11 -6.00
CA ASP A 342 -11.49 43.78 -6.95
C ASP A 342 -11.14 42.29 -6.97
N LEU A 343 -10.57 41.83 -8.08
CA LEU A 343 -10.10 40.45 -8.25
C LEU A 343 -8.60 40.35 -7.90
N GLY A 344 -8.21 39.23 -7.29
CA GLY A 344 -6.80 38.89 -7.04
C GLY A 344 -6.37 38.86 -5.57
N HIS A 345 -7.23 39.34 -4.65
CA HIS A 345 -6.97 39.30 -3.21
C HIS A 345 -8.27 39.08 -2.42
N ASN A 346 -8.18 38.75 -1.13
CA ASN A 346 -9.34 38.54 -0.28
C ASN A 346 -9.44 39.62 0.82
N LYS A 347 -10.54 39.64 1.59
CA LYS A 347 -10.76 40.64 2.66
C LYS A 347 -9.60 40.73 3.67
N ARG A 348 -8.90 39.63 3.97
CA ARG A 348 -7.82 39.61 4.97
C ARG A 348 -6.54 40.29 4.48
N THR A 349 -6.38 40.40 3.17
CA THR A 349 -5.20 41.01 2.54
C THR A 349 -5.57 42.28 1.78
N CYS A 350 -6.75 42.84 2.03
CA CYS A 350 -7.19 44.09 1.43
C CYS A 350 -6.53 45.26 2.14
N HIS A 351 -5.98 46.20 1.38
CA HIS A 351 -5.29 47.38 1.89
C HIS A 351 -6.17 48.63 1.83
N VAL A 352 -7.44 48.48 1.42
CA VAL A 352 -8.45 49.51 1.52
C VAL A 352 -9.04 49.42 2.93
N ILE A 353 -8.89 50.49 3.71
CA ILE A 353 -9.42 50.62 5.08
C ILE A 353 -10.95 50.69 5.04
#